data_AF-A0A2J6SJX6-F1
#
_entry.id   AF-A0A2J6SJX6-F1
#
_cell.length_a   1.000
_cell.length_b   1.000
_cell.length_c   1.000
_cell.angle_alpha   90.00
_cell.angle_beta   90.00
_cell.angle_gamma   90.00
#
_symmetry.space_group_name_H-M   'P 1'
#
loop_
_entity.id
_entity.type
_entity.pdbx_description
1 polymer ?
#
loop_
_entity_poly.entity_id
_entity_poly.type
_entity_poly.pdbx_seq_one_letter_code
_entity_poly.pdbx_strand_id
1 'polypeptide(L)'
;SYYIGRIGAHRHAVLTVVEAWCQVPSLKKIGLVRKVPPAAARIVEQSTEGIDPYKMGMDICRRPLEPNAAQKCLHAFTDIDFKRDLRASIAEKSLDFNRVHAELLLLEEFSRHDHKFVDNGRYIGCSKGACYFCYKWIVLHHKDFVSPASHNKVLLGFRGLDQDLNTSGATHFKRQLEKMIGAVEQDIIRHLDVHSTITRQHLSTNGSSRAPSTRAS
;
A
#
# COMPACT_ATOMS: atom_id res chain seq x y z
N SER A 1 28.48 -4.70 1.22
CA SER A 1 27.99 -3.65 0.28
C SER A 1 26.61 -3.03 0.65
N TYR A 2 25.74 -3.71 1.43
CA TYR A 2 24.41 -3.21 1.85
C TYR A 2 24.38 -1.94 2.72
N TYR A 3 25.34 -1.77 3.64
CA TYR A 3 25.36 -0.63 4.57
C TYR A 3 25.81 0.69 3.94
N ILE A 4 26.75 0.64 2.97
CA ILE A 4 27.30 1.83 2.31
C ILE A 4 26.25 2.52 1.42
N GLY A 5 25.45 1.74 0.69
CA GLY A 5 24.37 2.27 -0.15
C GLY A 5 23.28 3.01 0.65
N ARG A 6 22.98 2.55 1.88
CA ARG A 6 22.04 3.23 2.77
C ARG A 6 22.60 4.57 3.28
N ILE A 7 23.88 4.62 3.67
CA ILE A 7 24.53 5.86 4.10
C ILE A 7 24.54 6.89 2.96
N GLY A 8 24.88 6.46 1.73
CA GLY A 8 24.84 7.32 0.54
C GLY A 8 23.44 7.84 0.21
N ALA A 9 22.41 6.98 0.31
CA ALA A 9 21.02 7.38 0.09
C ALA A 9 20.52 8.37 1.16
N HIS A 10 20.92 8.18 2.42
CA HIS A 10 20.61 9.13 3.49
C HIS A 10 21.27 10.49 3.25
N ARG A 11 22.55 10.52 2.83
CA ARG A 11 23.22 11.78 2.47
C ARG A 11 22.54 12.48 1.30
N HIS A 12 22.17 11.77 0.25
CA HIS A 12 21.46 12.36 -0.89
C HIS A 12 20.08 12.89 -0.51
N ALA A 13 19.32 12.16 0.30
CA ALA A 13 18.02 12.61 0.78
C ALA A 13 18.14 13.86 1.67
N VAL A 14 19.12 13.90 2.58
CA VAL A 14 19.40 15.07 3.42
C VAL A 14 19.81 16.27 2.56
N LEU A 15 20.72 16.08 1.61
CA LEU A 15 21.13 17.16 0.70
C LEU A 15 19.96 17.66 -0.15
N THR A 16 19.10 16.76 -0.65
CA THR A 16 17.89 17.14 -1.40
C THR A 16 16.93 17.93 -0.52
N VAL A 17 16.74 17.54 0.74
CA VAL A 17 15.91 18.29 1.69
C VAL A 17 16.54 19.65 1.98
N VAL A 18 17.86 19.75 2.17
CA VAL A 18 18.55 21.02 2.41
C VAL A 18 18.49 21.93 1.19
N GLU A 19 18.70 21.41 -0.03
CA GLU A 19 18.56 22.15 -1.28
C GLU A 19 17.12 22.63 -1.50
N ALA A 20 16.13 21.74 -1.32
CA ALA A 20 14.72 22.10 -1.38
C ALA A 20 14.35 23.12 -0.31
N TRP A 21 14.90 23.00 0.90
CA TRP A 21 14.73 23.95 1.99
C TRP A 21 15.33 25.32 1.62
N CYS A 22 16.48 25.36 0.96
CA CYS A 22 17.05 26.61 0.44
C CYS A 22 16.12 27.27 -0.61
N GLN A 23 15.51 26.48 -1.50
CA GLN A 23 14.68 26.95 -2.61
C GLN A 23 13.21 27.21 -2.28
N VAL A 24 12.67 26.60 -1.22
CA VAL A 24 11.27 26.73 -0.83
C VAL A 24 11.20 27.47 0.51
N PRO A 25 10.96 28.80 0.52
CA PRO A 25 11.01 29.61 1.73
C PRO A 25 10.04 29.17 2.83
N SER A 26 8.94 28.50 2.49
CA SER A 26 7.99 27.93 3.46
C SER A 26 8.60 26.78 4.28
N LEU A 27 9.52 26.00 3.71
CA LEU A 27 10.25 24.95 4.44
C LEU A 27 11.23 25.53 5.49
N LYS A 28 11.62 26.81 5.37
CA LYS A 28 12.40 27.53 6.40
C LYS A 28 11.64 27.82 7.68
N LYS A 29 10.35 27.50 7.71
CA LYS A 29 9.46 27.70 8.86
C LYS A 29 8.99 26.36 9.42
N ILE A 30 9.88 25.39 9.65
CA ILE A 30 9.55 24.23 10.50
C ILE A 30 9.39 24.75 11.93
N GLY A 31 8.20 25.25 12.25
CA GLY A 31 7.88 25.81 13.56
C GLY A 31 7.40 24.75 14.56
N LEU A 32 7.10 23.53 14.10
CA LEU A 32 6.50 22.50 14.94
C LEU A 32 6.81 21.09 14.43
N VAL A 33 7.26 20.23 15.34
CA VAL A 33 7.38 18.79 15.13
C VAL A 33 6.34 18.10 16.01
N ARG A 34 5.48 17.28 15.40
CA ARG A 34 4.48 16.46 16.12
C ARG A 34 4.84 15.00 16.02
N LYS A 35 4.63 14.26 17.10
CA LYS A 35 4.77 12.81 17.13
C LYS A 35 3.39 12.18 17.01
N VAL A 36 3.18 11.41 15.94
CA VAL A 36 2.01 10.53 15.81
C VAL A 36 2.38 9.18 16.44
N PRO A 37 1.64 8.70 17.46
CA PRO A 37 1.96 7.42 18.09
C PRO A 37 1.74 6.26 17.11
N PRO A 38 2.57 5.20 17.17
CA PRO A 38 2.30 4.01 16.39
C PRO A 38 1.04 3.31 16.90
N ALA A 39 0.23 2.75 16.00
CA ALA A 39 -0.82 1.82 16.41
C ALA A 39 -0.19 0.56 17.04
N ALA A 40 -0.82 0.03 18.09
CA ALA A 40 -0.36 -1.18 18.75
C ALA A 40 -0.28 -2.34 17.74
N ALA A 41 0.82 -3.09 17.72
CA ALA A 41 0.89 -4.32 16.94
C ALA A 41 -0.16 -5.31 17.49
N ARG A 42 -0.84 -6.01 16.59
CA ARG A 42 -1.84 -7.03 16.95
C ARG A 42 -1.51 -8.31 16.22
N ILE A 43 -1.58 -9.42 16.93
CA ILE A 43 -1.67 -10.73 16.29
C ILE A 43 -3.13 -10.84 15.87
N VAL A 44 -3.35 -10.91 14.56
CA VAL A 44 -4.67 -11.24 14.03
C VAL A 44 -4.51 -12.64 13.49
N GLU A 45 -5.02 -13.62 14.24
CA GLU A 45 -5.13 -14.97 13.71
C GLU A 45 -6.08 -14.90 12.53
N GLN A 46 -5.54 -15.08 11.33
CA GLN A 46 -6.38 -15.34 10.17
C GLN A 46 -6.96 -16.72 10.40
N SER A 47 -8.24 -16.81 10.73
CA SER A 47 -8.91 -18.10 10.81
C SER A 47 -8.74 -18.81 9.46
N THR A 48 -8.02 -19.93 9.48
CA THR A 48 -7.87 -20.80 8.32
C THR A 48 -9.09 -21.71 8.14
N GLU A 49 -10.00 -21.74 9.13
CA GLU A 49 -11.28 -22.43 9.03
C GLU A 49 -12.17 -21.71 8.00
N GLY A 50 -12.35 -22.35 6.84
CA GLY A 50 -13.20 -21.83 5.76
C GLY A 50 -12.48 -21.04 4.68
N ILE A 51 -11.13 -20.96 4.71
CA ILE A 51 -10.36 -20.50 3.54
C ILE A 51 -10.38 -21.62 2.50
N ASP A 52 -11.30 -21.48 1.55
CA ASP A 52 -11.37 -22.31 0.35
C ASP A 52 -10.79 -21.50 -0.83
N PRO A 53 -9.56 -21.85 -1.31
CA PRO A 53 -8.93 -21.16 -2.44
C PRO A 53 -9.82 -21.12 -3.69
N TYR A 54 -10.64 -22.15 -3.90
CA TYR A 54 -11.56 -22.21 -5.04
C TYR A 54 -12.70 -21.21 -4.86
N LYS A 55 -13.30 -21.14 -3.67
CA LYS A 55 -14.31 -20.13 -3.34
C LYS A 55 -13.76 -18.71 -3.46
N MET A 56 -12.53 -18.48 -3.00
CA MET A 56 -11.85 -17.19 -3.16
C MET A 56 -11.64 -16.84 -4.63
N GLY A 57 -11.13 -17.77 -5.44
CA GLY A 57 -10.96 -17.57 -6.88
C GLY A 57 -12.29 -17.26 -7.57
N MET A 58 -13.35 -17.98 -7.21
CA MET A 58 -14.71 -17.73 -7.71
C MET A 58 -15.23 -16.35 -7.31
N ASP A 59 -15.03 -15.92 -6.06
CA ASP A 59 -15.48 -14.59 -5.59
C ASP A 59 -14.73 -13.46 -6.29
N ILE A 60 -13.41 -13.62 -6.53
CA ILE A 60 -12.60 -12.70 -7.32
C ILE A 60 -13.14 -12.63 -8.76
N CYS A 61 -13.54 -13.77 -9.33
CA CYS A 61 -14.04 -13.85 -10.71
C CYS A 61 -15.52 -13.47 -10.88
N ARG A 62 -16.30 -13.36 -9.79
CA ARG A 62 -17.74 -13.04 -9.81
C ARG A 62 -18.04 -11.56 -10.05
N ARG A 63 -17.07 -10.66 -9.88
CA ARG A 63 -17.21 -9.25 -10.28
C ARG A 63 -17.10 -9.14 -11.80
N PRO A 64 -17.75 -8.15 -12.46
CA PRO A 64 -18.02 -8.18 -13.89
C PRO A 64 -16.71 -8.33 -14.69
N LEU A 65 -16.47 -9.57 -15.09
CA LEU A 65 -15.47 -10.01 -16.03
C LEU A 65 -16.22 -10.58 -17.22
N GLU A 66 -15.64 -10.42 -18.41
CA GLU A 66 -16.10 -11.17 -19.57
C GLU A 66 -16.08 -12.68 -19.25
N PRO A 67 -17.10 -13.47 -19.63
CA PRO A 67 -17.20 -14.90 -19.28
C PRO A 67 -15.92 -15.71 -19.58
N ASN A 68 -15.26 -15.40 -20.69
CA ASN A 68 -13.98 -16.01 -21.09
C ASN A 68 -12.81 -15.65 -20.14
N ALA A 69 -12.80 -14.44 -19.59
CA ALA A 69 -11.77 -14.01 -18.65
C ALA A 69 -11.94 -14.67 -17.28
N ALA A 70 -13.18 -14.83 -16.81
CA ALA A 70 -13.48 -15.55 -15.58
C ALA A 70 -13.02 -17.02 -15.64
N GLN A 71 -13.27 -17.71 -16.76
CA GLN A 71 -12.84 -19.10 -16.93
C GLN A 71 -11.31 -19.27 -16.97
N LYS A 72 -10.61 -18.38 -17.69
CA LYS A 72 -9.13 -18.38 -17.72
C LYS A 72 -8.53 -18.11 -16.34
N CYS A 73 -9.09 -17.15 -15.61
CA CYS A 73 -8.65 -16.80 -14.27
C CYS A 73 -8.82 -17.99 -13.30
N LEU A 74 -9.96 -18.68 -13.36
CA LEU A 74 -10.22 -19.87 -12.54
C LEU A 74 -9.23 -21.00 -12.86
N HIS A 75 -8.96 -21.27 -14.14
CA HIS A 75 -7.96 -22.27 -14.54
C HIS A 75 -6.56 -21.93 -14.00
N ALA A 76 -6.13 -20.68 -14.14
CA ALA A 76 -4.83 -20.22 -13.64
C ALA A 76 -4.74 -20.35 -12.11
N PHE A 77 -5.82 -20.06 -11.38
CA PHE A 77 -5.89 -20.28 -9.94
C PHE A 77 -5.72 -21.75 -9.57
N THR A 78 -6.46 -22.64 -10.22
CA THR A 78 -6.37 -24.10 -9.98
C THR A 78 -4.97 -24.63 -10.28
N ASP A 79 -4.33 -24.17 -11.36
CA ASP A 79 -2.96 -24.53 -11.69
C ASP A 79 -1.94 -24.12 -10.62
N ILE A 80 -2.13 -22.93 -10.01
CA ILE A 80 -1.27 -22.45 -8.93
C ILE A 80 -1.49 -23.28 -7.66
N ASP A 81 -2.74 -23.56 -7.31
CA ASP A 81 -3.07 -24.36 -6.14
C ASP A 81 -2.50 -25.77 -6.24
N PHE A 82 -2.67 -26.42 -7.39
CA PHE A 82 -2.10 -27.73 -7.66
C PHE A 82 -0.56 -27.76 -7.53
N LYS A 83 0.12 -26.67 -7.91
CA LYS A 83 1.60 -26.59 -7.88
C LYS A 83 2.18 -26.20 -6.52
N ARG A 84 1.42 -25.50 -5.68
CA ARG A 84 1.97 -24.83 -4.49
C ARG A 84 1.24 -25.11 -3.19
N ASP A 85 0.11 -25.81 -3.23
CA ASP A 85 -0.80 -25.97 -2.09
C ASP A 85 -1.05 -24.62 -1.40
N LEU A 86 -1.95 -23.82 -1.97
CA LEU A 86 -2.19 -22.47 -1.48
C LEU A 86 -2.67 -22.49 -0.03
N ARG A 87 -3.43 -23.50 0.36
CA ARG A 87 -3.92 -23.65 1.73
C ARG A 87 -2.76 -23.81 2.72
N ALA A 88 -1.82 -24.71 2.43
CA ALA A 88 -0.63 -24.88 3.26
C ALA A 88 0.23 -23.61 3.28
N SER A 89 0.42 -22.95 2.13
CA SER A 89 1.23 -21.72 2.05
C SER A 89 0.60 -20.53 2.80
N ILE A 90 -0.73 -20.42 2.81
CA ILE A 90 -1.46 -19.41 3.59
C ILE A 90 -1.31 -19.71 5.08
N ALA A 91 -1.50 -20.96 5.51
CA ALA A 91 -1.41 -21.37 6.91
C ALA A 91 0.01 -21.18 7.48
N GLU A 92 1.06 -21.42 6.69
CA GLU A 92 2.45 -21.16 7.09
C GLU A 92 2.70 -19.66 7.32
N LYS A 93 2.05 -18.80 6.53
CA LYS A 93 2.26 -17.35 6.53
C LYS A 93 1.24 -16.57 7.37
N SER A 94 0.22 -17.23 7.90
CA SER A 94 -0.88 -16.59 8.64
C SER A 94 -0.52 -16.15 10.06
N LEU A 95 0.70 -16.44 10.54
CA LEU A 95 1.16 -16.15 11.90
C LEU A 95 1.90 -14.80 12.05
N ASP A 96 1.75 -13.88 11.10
CA ASP A 96 2.48 -12.62 11.14
C ASP A 96 1.82 -11.55 12.05
N PHE A 97 2.67 -10.83 12.79
CA PHE A 97 2.28 -9.63 13.51
C PHE A 97 1.78 -8.56 12.53
N ASN A 98 0.52 -8.19 12.66
CA ASN A 98 -0.11 -7.20 11.79
C ASN A 98 0.08 -5.80 12.37
N ARG A 99 0.65 -4.90 11.58
CA ARG A 99 0.94 -3.51 11.97
C ARG A 99 0.32 -2.53 10.99
N VAL A 100 -0.19 -1.42 11.52
CA VAL A 100 -0.51 -0.26 10.69
C VAL A 100 0.80 0.42 10.31
N HIS A 101 1.01 0.62 9.02
CA HIS A 101 2.22 1.28 8.51
C HIS A 101 2.17 2.79 8.75
N ALA A 102 3.35 3.42 8.84
CA ALA A 102 3.47 4.85 9.14
C ALA A 102 2.75 5.74 8.10
N GLU A 103 2.77 5.34 6.83
CA GLU A 103 2.07 5.99 5.73
C GLU A 103 0.58 6.16 6.03
N LEU A 104 -0.06 5.12 6.55
CA LEU A 104 -1.50 5.15 6.87
C LEU A 104 -1.78 5.96 8.13
N LEU A 105 -0.93 5.86 9.15
CA LEU A 105 -1.06 6.65 10.37
C LEU A 105 -0.99 8.16 10.07
N LEU A 106 -0.04 8.58 9.24
CA LEU A 106 0.07 9.97 8.81
C LEU A 106 -1.10 10.40 7.94
N LEU A 107 -1.56 9.53 7.03
CA LEU A 107 -2.73 9.82 6.21
C LEU A 107 -3.97 10.01 7.05
N GLU A 108 -4.17 9.16 8.05
CA GLU A 108 -5.30 9.25 8.96
C GLU A 108 -5.24 10.54 9.79
N GLU A 109 -4.09 10.86 10.36
CA GLU A 109 -3.90 12.07 11.14
C GLU A 109 -4.25 13.33 10.34
N PHE A 110 -3.71 13.45 9.12
CA PHE A 110 -3.99 14.60 8.25
C PHE A 110 -5.42 14.60 7.72
N SER A 111 -6.01 13.42 7.50
CA SER A 111 -7.39 13.29 7.05
C SER A 111 -8.37 13.70 8.16
N ARG A 112 -8.10 13.38 9.43
CA ARG A 112 -9.00 13.68 10.55
C ARG A 112 -8.86 15.11 11.06
N HIS A 113 -7.65 15.68 11.02
CA HIS A 113 -7.34 16.93 11.74
C HIS A 113 -7.12 18.18 10.85
N ASP A 114 -7.66 18.17 9.63
CA ASP A 114 -7.63 19.28 8.64
C ASP A 114 -6.29 20.05 8.59
N HIS A 115 -5.20 19.29 8.60
CA HIS A 115 -3.85 19.85 8.54
C HIS A 115 -3.59 20.46 7.15
N LYS A 116 -2.98 21.64 7.14
CA LYS A 116 -2.62 22.33 5.90
C LYS A 116 -1.42 21.66 5.24
N PHE A 117 -1.51 21.45 3.94
CA PHE A 117 -0.42 20.98 3.10
C PHE A 117 0.33 22.15 2.47
N VAL A 118 1.61 21.93 2.15
CA VAL A 118 2.42 22.90 1.40
C VAL A 118 1.95 22.91 -0.06
N ASP A 119 1.81 24.11 -0.63
CA ASP A 119 1.45 24.34 -2.04
C ASP A 119 0.21 23.54 -2.53
N ASN A 120 -0.75 23.33 -1.61
CA ASN A 120 -1.96 22.51 -1.82
C ASN A 120 -1.71 21.04 -2.22
N GLY A 121 -0.46 20.57 -2.21
CA GLY A 121 -0.09 19.20 -2.53
C GLY A 121 -0.31 18.29 -1.32
N ARG A 122 -1.35 17.45 -1.36
CA ARG A 122 -1.66 16.44 -0.33
C ARG A 122 -0.67 15.27 -0.36
N TYR A 123 0.63 15.56 -0.28
CA TYR A 123 1.70 14.57 -0.31
C TYR A 123 2.05 14.11 1.10
N ILE A 124 2.16 12.78 1.26
CA ILE A 124 2.65 12.15 2.48
C ILE A 124 3.91 11.37 2.13
N GLY A 125 5.02 11.79 2.74
CA GLY A 125 6.31 11.11 2.62
C GLY A 125 6.62 10.28 3.86
N CYS A 126 7.23 9.12 3.65
CA CYS A 126 7.86 8.31 4.70
C CYS A 126 9.33 8.04 4.34
N SER A 127 10.11 7.54 5.30
CA SER A 127 11.53 7.24 5.10
C SER A 127 11.81 6.14 4.08
N LYS A 128 10.77 5.37 3.72
CA LYS A 128 10.75 4.39 2.64
C LYS A 128 9.54 4.67 1.76
N GLY A 129 9.63 4.27 0.48
CA GLY A 129 8.46 4.28 -0.40
C GLY A 129 7.36 3.38 0.14
N ALA A 130 6.12 3.70 -0.21
CA ALA A 130 4.93 2.98 0.23
C ALA A 130 4.97 1.50 -0.20
N CYS A 131 4.49 0.60 0.67
CA CYS A 131 4.19 -0.76 0.25
C CYS A 131 2.99 -0.80 -0.71
N TYR A 132 2.72 -1.95 -1.34
CA TYR A 132 1.61 -2.10 -2.28
C TYR A 132 0.27 -1.65 -1.67
N PHE A 133 -0.06 -2.12 -0.46
CA PHE A 133 -1.32 -1.76 0.20
C PHE A 133 -1.38 -0.28 0.60
N CYS A 134 -0.30 0.30 1.14
CA CYS A 134 -0.25 1.72 1.47
C CYS A 134 -0.39 2.60 0.23
N TYR A 135 0.29 2.24 -0.86
CA TYR A 135 0.21 2.96 -2.13
C TYR A 135 -1.23 2.98 -2.66
N LYS A 136 -1.86 1.80 -2.77
CA LYS A 136 -3.26 1.68 -3.23
C LYS A 136 -4.21 2.45 -2.32
N TRP A 137 -4.02 2.37 -1.00
CA TRP A 137 -4.85 3.08 -0.04
C TRP A 137 -4.79 4.59 -0.25
N ILE A 138 -3.59 5.15 -0.37
CA ILE A 138 -3.36 6.60 -0.56
C ILE A 138 -3.97 7.07 -1.88
N VAL A 139 -3.69 6.37 -2.99
CA VAL A 139 -4.17 6.76 -4.32
C VAL A 139 -5.69 6.65 -4.45
N LEU A 140 -6.30 5.69 -3.79
CA LEU A 140 -7.76 5.51 -3.82
C LEU A 140 -8.50 6.37 -2.79
N HIS A 141 -7.77 7.12 -1.95
CA HIS A 141 -8.35 7.84 -0.82
C HIS A 141 -9.30 8.96 -1.29
N HIS A 142 -10.44 9.10 -0.62
CA HIS A 142 -11.48 10.09 -0.96
C HIS A 142 -11.08 11.58 -0.87
N LYS A 143 -9.87 11.88 -0.41
CA LYS A 143 -9.33 13.25 -0.32
C LYS A 143 -8.23 13.53 -1.35
N ASP A 144 -8.09 12.67 -2.37
CA ASP A 144 -7.20 12.86 -3.51
C ASP A 144 -5.75 13.19 -3.09
N PHE A 145 -5.16 12.30 -2.29
CA PHE A 145 -3.77 12.43 -1.90
C PHE A 145 -2.83 12.25 -3.10
N VAL A 146 -1.71 12.95 -3.09
CA VAL A 146 -0.67 12.81 -4.11
C VAL A 146 -0.07 11.41 -4.02
N SER A 147 0.07 10.77 -5.18
CA SER A 147 0.63 9.43 -5.29
C SER A 147 2.06 9.38 -4.70
N PRO A 148 2.31 8.54 -3.68
CA PRO A 148 3.62 8.46 -3.05
C PRO A 148 4.57 7.63 -3.91
N ALA A 149 5.87 7.82 -3.72
CA ALA A 149 6.84 6.83 -4.21
C ALA A 149 6.53 5.46 -3.58
N SER A 150 6.64 4.37 -4.35
CA SER A 150 6.33 3.01 -3.88
C SER A 150 7.39 2.00 -4.29
N HIS A 151 7.62 1.01 -3.42
CA HIS A 151 8.41 -0.17 -3.77
C HIS A 151 7.54 -1.36 -4.22
N ASN A 152 6.21 -1.21 -4.27
CA ASN A 152 5.24 -2.20 -4.77
C ASN A 152 5.38 -3.62 -4.19
N LYS A 153 5.89 -3.76 -2.94
CA LYS A 153 5.96 -5.06 -2.28
C LYS A 153 4.67 -5.30 -1.52
N VAL A 154 4.13 -6.51 -1.68
CA VAL A 154 3.05 -7.04 -0.85
C VAL A 154 3.67 -7.47 0.47
N LEU A 155 3.27 -6.81 1.56
CA LEU A 155 3.72 -7.13 2.92
C LEU A 155 2.54 -7.76 3.66
N LEU A 156 2.69 -9.03 4.05
CA LEU A 156 1.59 -9.83 4.63
C LEU A 156 1.20 -9.39 6.05
N GLY A 157 2.15 -8.85 6.83
CA GLY A 157 1.90 -8.22 8.13
C GLY A 157 1.23 -6.83 8.07
N PHE A 158 0.57 -6.49 6.97
CA PHE A 158 -0.14 -5.23 6.81
C PHE A 158 -1.48 -5.29 7.53
N ARG A 159 -1.72 -4.32 8.42
CA ARG A 159 -3.04 -4.05 9.00
C ARG A 159 -3.60 -2.75 8.45
N GLY A 160 -4.89 -2.76 8.08
CA GLY A 160 -5.64 -1.54 7.85
C GLY A 160 -5.76 -0.68 9.11
N LEU A 161 -6.26 0.55 8.95
CA LEU A 161 -6.49 1.45 10.08
C LEU A 161 -7.48 0.83 11.09
N ASP A 162 -7.20 1.00 12.38
CA ASP A 162 -8.09 0.52 13.44
C ASP A 162 -9.36 1.40 13.51
N GLN A 163 -10.49 0.78 13.87
CA GLN A 163 -11.78 1.46 13.92
C GLN A 163 -11.86 2.37 15.15
N ASP A 164 -12.05 3.66 14.90
CA ASP A 164 -12.63 4.64 15.81
C ASP A 164 -13.28 5.73 14.95
N LEU A 165 -14.42 5.41 14.34
CA LEU A 165 -15.07 6.24 13.34
C LEU A 165 -16.51 6.58 13.77
N ASN A 166 -16.90 7.84 13.61
CA ASN A 166 -18.30 8.24 13.61
C ASN A 166 -19.02 7.69 12.35
N THR A 167 -20.34 7.85 12.27
CA THR A 167 -21.17 7.28 11.17
C THR A 167 -20.69 7.68 9.76
N SER A 168 -20.27 8.92 9.58
CA SER A 168 -19.71 9.40 8.30
C SER A 168 -18.34 8.79 8.02
N GLY A 169 -17.46 8.72 9.02
CA GLY A 169 -16.16 8.05 8.93
C GLY A 169 -16.29 6.58 8.55
N ALA A 170 -17.23 5.85 9.15
CA ALA A 170 -17.50 4.44 8.85
C ALA A 170 -17.94 4.25 7.38
N THR A 171 -18.73 5.18 6.86
CA THR A 171 -19.17 5.16 5.45
C THR A 171 -18.00 5.37 4.49
N HIS A 172 -17.14 6.37 4.77
CA HIS A 172 -15.95 6.61 3.95
C HIS A 172 -14.97 5.43 4.02
N PHE A 173 -14.77 4.85 5.20
CA PHE A 173 -13.90 3.70 5.39
C PHE A 173 -14.40 2.45 4.66
N LYS A 174 -15.70 2.14 4.77
CA LYS A 174 -16.32 1.04 4.01
C LYS A 174 -16.13 1.22 2.50
N ARG A 175 -16.42 2.42 1.99
CA ARG A 175 -16.21 2.74 0.57
C ARG A 175 -14.74 2.62 0.17
N GLN A 176 -13.82 3.00 1.05
CA GLN A 176 -12.39 2.87 0.82
C GLN A 176 -11.97 1.40 0.73
N LEU A 177 -12.48 0.55 1.62
CA LEU A 177 -12.25 -0.89 1.57
C LEU A 177 -12.81 -1.52 0.29
N GLU A 178 -14.03 -1.16 -0.11
CA GLU A 178 -14.62 -1.65 -1.37
C GLU A 178 -13.75 -1.30 -2.59
N LYS A 179 -13.25 -0.05 -2.66
CA LYS A 179 -12.30 0.36 -3.70
C LYS A 179 -11.00 -0.44 -3.64
N MET A 180 -10.45 -0.65 -2.44
CA MET A 180 -9.24 -1.44 -2.23
C MET A 180 -9.42 -2.87 -2.72
N ILE A 181 -10.50 -3.54 -2.31
CA ILE A 181 -10.80 -4.91 -2.71
C ILE A 181 -10.94 -4.99 -4.23
N GLY A 182 -11.71 -4.09 -4.86
CA GLY A 182 -11.85 -4.06 -6.31
C GLY A 182 -10.53 -3.85 -7.06
N ALA A 183 -9.65 -2.98 -6.55
CA ALA A 183 -8.34 -2.75 -7.15
C ALA A 183 -7.41 -3.95 -7.02
N VAL A 184 -7.42 -4.62 -5.85
CA VAL A 184 -6.61 -5.83 -5.59
C VAL A 184 -7.08 -6.98 -6.48
N GLU A 185 -8.39 -7.20 -6.60
CA GLU A 185 -8.94 -8.23 -7.48
C GLU A 185 -8.55 -8.01 -8.94
N GLN A 186 -8.67 -6.77 -9.44
CA GLN A 186 -8.22 -6.45 -10.80
C GLN A 186 -6.74 -6.71 -11.01
N ASP A 187 -5.89 -6.37 -10.03
CA ASP A 187 -4.45 -6.64 -10.12
C ASP A 187 -4.16 -8.15 -10.10
N ILE A 188 -4.89 -8.93 -9.31
CA ILE A 188 -4.82 -10.39 -9.30
C ILE A 188 -5.21 -10.96 -10.67
N ILE A 189 -6.34 -10.52 -11.23
CA ILE A 189 -6.82 -10.98 -12.53
C ILE A 189 -5.81 -10.63 -13.62
N ARG A 190 -5.25 -9.41 -13.63
CA ARG A 190 -4.18 -9.02 -14.55
C ARG A 190 -2.93 -9.91 -14.40
N HIS A 191 -2.58 -10.27 -13.16
CA HIS A 191 -1.45 -11.17 -12.90
C HIS A 191 -1.70 -12.61 -13.35
N LEU A 192 -2.96 -13.04 -13.42
CA LEU A 192 -3.33 -14.39 -13.85
C LEU A 192 -3.55 -14.50 -15.36
N ASP A 193 -4.06 -13.45 -16.01
CA ASP A 193 -4.28 -13.40 -17.47
C ASP A 193 -2.96 -13.32 -18.24
N VAL A 194 -1.94 -12.67 -17.67
CA VAL A 194 -0.60 -12.60 -18.24
C VAL A 194 0.20 -13.83 -17.83
N HIS A 195 0.32 -14.82 -18.71
CA HIS A 195 1.18 -16.01 -18.52
C HIS A 195 2.69 -15.73 -18.32
N SER A 196 3.14 -14.48 -18.15
CA SER A 196 4.55 -14.12 -18.22
C SER A 196 5.05 -13.40 -16.97
N THR A 197 6.12 -13.98 -16.41
CA THR A 197 7.17 -13.32 -15.62
C THR A 197 6.70 -12.60 -14.36
N ILE A 198 7.01 -13.22 -13.22
CA ILE A 198 7.21 -12.54 -11.95
C ILE A 198 8.00 -11.26 -12.23
N THR A 199 7.31 -10.11 -12.23
CA THR A 199 7.99 -8.81 -12.25
C THR A 199 8.85 -8.80 -11.01
N ARG A 200 10.16 -8.94 -11.17
CA ARG A 200 11.11 -8.92 -10.05
C ARG A 200 10.81 -7.68 -9.24
N GLN A 201 10.27 -7.88 -8.04
CA GLN A 201 10.05 -6.81 -7.08
C GLN A 201 11.41 -6.14 -6.86
N HIS A 202 11.55 -4.90 -7.31
CA HIS A 202 12.76 -4.14 -7.07
C HIS A 202 13.00 -4.06 -5.56
N LEU A 203 14.11 -4.65 -5.13
CA LEU A 203 14.62 -4.45 -3.79
C LEU A 203 14.85 -2.95 -3.62
N SER A 204 14.37 -2.42 -2.49
CA SER A 204 14.56 -1.04 -2.05
C SER A 204 16.03 -0.78 -1.67
N THR A 205 16.95 -1.06 -2.58
CA THR A 205 18.41 -0.81 -2.48
C THR A 205 18.83 0.40 -3.29
N ASN A 206 17.99 0.84 -4.23
CA ASN A 206 18.29 1.98 -5.09
C ASN A 206 17.51 3.15 -4.49
N GLY A 207 18.17 4.08 -3.81
CA GLY A 207 17.57 5.23 -3.13
C GLY A 207 16.82 6.23 -4.04
N SER A 208 16.34 5.80 -5.21
CA SER A 208 15.47 6.57 -6.08
C SER A 208 14.00 6.33 -5.69
N SER A 209 13.56 7.05 -4.67
CA SER A 209 12.13 7.21 -4.33
C SER A 209 11.62 8.51 -4.96
N ARG A 210 11.57 8.58 -6.29
CA ARG A 210 10.98 9.74 -6.97
C ARG A 210 9.48 9.51 -7.12
N ALA A 211 8.68 10.38 -6.51
CA ALA A 211 7.25 10.46 -6.81
C ALA A 211 7.08 10.89 -8.29
N PRO A 212 6.11 10.35 -9.03
CA PRO A 212 5.81 10.84 -10.36
C PRO A 212 5.39 12.31 -10.26
N SER A 213 6.21 13.21 -10.81
CA SER A 213 5.87 14.62 -10.96
C SER A 213 5.08 14.77 -12.25
N THR A 214 3.76 14.90 -12.16
CA THR A 214 2.98 15.50 -13.24
C THR A 214 3.23 17.00 -13.19
N ARG A 215 4.02 17.50 -14.15
CA ARG A 215 4.06 18.94 -14.44
C ARG A 215 2.67 19.35 -14.89
N ALA A 216 1.97 20.14 -14.08
CA ALA A 216 0.85 20.92 -14.57
C ALA A 216 1.41 21.97 -15.54
N SER A 217 1.01 21.87 -16.80
CA SER A 217 1.13 22.89 -17.83
C SER A 217 0.13 24.01 -17.60
#